data_AF-A0A962R277-F1
#
_entry.id   AF-A0A962R277-F1
#
_cell.length_a   1.000
_cell.length_b   1.000
_cell.length_c   1.000
_cell.angle_alpha   90.00
_cell.angle_beta   90.00
_cell.angle_gamma   90.00
#
_symmetry.space_group_name_H-M   'P 1'
#
loop_
_entity.id
_entity.type
_entity.pdbx_description
1 polymer ?
#
loop_
_entity_poly.entity_id
_entity_poly.type
_entity_poly.pdbx_seq_one_letter_code
_entity_poly.pdbx_strand_id
1 'polypeptide(L)'
;DILCNREIKFKAFLEYARQLGADFIATGHYARRGESQGKGTLLKGLDDNKDQSYFLHAVGHTELEQTLFPVGAIPKPEVRDIARRHQLVTAKKKDSTGICFIGERRFRDFLQQYLPAQPGEIHSLEGEYLGQHSGLMYHTIGQRQGLGIGGLANHGDEPWYVVDKDLQHNVLLVAQGNEHPALFKSTLYTGELMWIAGQA
;
A
#
# COMPACT_ATOMS: atom_id res chain seq x y z
N ASP A 1 1.88 5.38 -0.73
CA ASP A 1 3.30 5.11 -1.08
C ASP A 1 3.60 5.13 -2.56
N ILE A 2 2.85 4.42 -3.42
CA ILE A 2 3.09 4.36 -4.88
C ILE A 2 3.28 5.77 -5.49
N LEU A 3 2.31 6.67 -5.32
CA LEU A 3 2.39 8.04 -5.85
C LEU A 3 3.49 8.88 -5.20
N CYS A 4 3.78 8.65 -3.92
CA CYS A 4 4.86 9.33 -3.22
C CYS A 4 6.23 8.95 -3.82
N ASN A 5 6.43 7.67 -4.15
CA ASN A 5 7.63 7.24 -4.85
C ASN A 5 7.70 7.88 -6.25
N ARG A 6 6.62 7.76 -7.04
CA ARG A 6 6.57 8.30 -8.41
C ARG A 6 6.80 9.81 -8.49
N GLU A 7 6.08 10.60 -7.70
CA GLU A 7 6.08 12.07 -7.85
C GLU A 7 7.11 12.77 -6.96
N ILE A 8 7.41 12.22 -5.79
CA ILE A 8 8.26 12.91 -4.80
C ILE A 8 9.64 12.30 -4.76
N LYS A 9 9.78 11.01 -4.42
CA LYS A 9 11.11 10.44 -4.13
C LYS A 9 11.96 10.20 -5.38
N PHE A 10 11.37 9.83 -6.50
CA PHE A 10 12.11 9.49 -7.72
C PHE A 10 11.99 10.56 -8.82
N LYS A 11 11.18 11.59 -8.58
CA LYS A 11 11.03 12.74 -9.49
C LYS A 11 11.54 14.00 -8.81
N ALA A 12 10.75 14.65 -7.95
CA ALA A 12 11.14 15.91 -7.32
C ALA A 12 12.49 15.84 -6.57
N PHE A 13 12.72 14.78 -5.78
CA PHE A 13 13.99 14.58 -5.07
C PHE A 13 15.15 14.26 -6.02
N LEU A 14 14.92 13.47 -7.06
CA LEU A 14 15.96 13.16 -8.06
C LEU A 14 16.36 14.42 -8.84
N GLU A 15 15.38 15.20 -9.30
CA GLU A 15 15.60 16.48 -9.99
C GLU A 15 16.39 17.45 -9.10
N TYR A 16 16.01 17.56 -7.83
CA TYR A 16 16.72 18.39 -6.87
C TYR A 16 18.16 17.91 -6.63
N ALA A 17 18.37 16.60 -6.47
CA ALA A 17 19.70 16.02 -6.29
C ALA A 17 20.62 16.30 -7.50
N ARG A 18 20.08 16.21 -8.72
CA ARG A 18 20.82 16.57 -9.95
C ARG A 18 21.21 18.05 -9.96
N GLN A 19 20.32 18.94 -9.52
CA GLN A 19 20.64 20.38 -9.41
C GLN A 19 21.77 20.65 -8.41
N LEU A 20 21.91 19.81 -7.37
CA LEU A 20 23.03 19.86 -6.43
C LEU A 20 24.32 19.22 -6.98
N GLY A 21 24.30 18.68 -8.20
CA GLY A 21 25.44 18.03 -8.83
C GLY A 21 25.64 16.56 -8.45
N ALA A 22 24.63 15.89 -7.91
CA ALA A 22 24.71 14.45 -7.62
C ALA A 22 24.52 13.60 -8.88
N ASP A 23 25.35 12.58 -9.05
CA ASP A 23 25.22 11.59 -10.13
C ASP A 23 24.09 10.58 -9.87
N PHE A 24 23.87 10.24 -8.60
CA PHE A 24 22.89 9.26 -8.15
C PHE A 24 22.19 9.72 -6.87
N ILE A 25 20.96 9.25 -6.69
CA ILE A 25 20.30 9.22 -5.37
C ILE A 25 20.40 7.82 -4.76
N ALA A 26 20.33 7.73 -3.43
CA ALA A 26 20.22 6.46 -2.74
C ALA A 26 19.00 6.48 -1.82
N THR A 27 18.28 5.37 -1.76
CA THR A 27 17.13 5.23 -0.86
C THR A 27 17.24 3.97 0.00
N GLY A 28 16.60 3.98 1.16
CA GLY A 28 16.52 2.81 2.04
C GLY A 28 15.46 1.79 1.62
N HIS A 29 15.00 1.80 0.36
CA HIS A 29 14.04 0.82 -0.12
C HIS A 29 14.68 -0.57 -0.23
N TYR A 30 13.96 -1.59 0.23
CA TYR A 30 14.30 -2.99 0.06
C TYR A 30 13.87 -3.46 -1.32
N ALA A 31 14.57 -2.96 -2.33
CA ALA A 31 14.46 -3.37 -3.72
C ALA A 31 15.86 -3.37 -4.32
N ARG A 32 16.05 -3.97 -5.49
CA ARG A 32 17.36 -3.97 -6.17
C ARG A 32 17.22 -3.35 -7.55
N ARG A 33 18.32 -2.78 -8.02
CA ARG A 33 18.46 -2.32 -9.39
C ARG A 33 19.24 -3.37 -10.17
N GLY A 34 18.72 -3.76 -11.32
CA GLY A 34 19.47 -4.51 -12.33
C GLY A 34 19.69 -3.67 -13.58
N GLU A 35 20.23 -4.32 -14.61
CA GLU A 35 20.38 -3.74 -15.93
C GLU A 35 19.99 -4.81 -16.95
N SER A 36 19.22 -4.40 -17.97
CA SER A 36 18.88 -5.26 -19.10
C SER A 36 18.72 -4.41 -20.34
N GLN A 37 19.35 -4.82 -21.45
CA GLN A 37 19.32 -4.09 -22.73
C GLN A 37 19.72 -2.61 -22.59
N GLY A 38 20.68 -2.30 -21.71
CA GLY A 38 21.14 -0.93 -21.44
C GLY A 38 20.14 -0.06 -20.68
N LYS A 39 19.05 -0.63 -20.13
CA LYS A 39 18.07 0.07 -19.30
C LYS A 39 18.12 -0.42 -17.85
N GLY A 40 17.87 0.50 -16.92
CA GLY A 40 17.69 0.17 -15.51
C GLY A 40 16.45 -0.73 -15.29
N THR A 41 16.61 -1.80 -14.52
CA THR A 41 15.50 -2.70 -14.16
C THR A 41 15.25 -2.69 -12.65
N LEU A 42 14.00 -2.93 -12.27
CA LEU A 42 13.60 -3.13 -10.88
C LEU A 42 13.58 -4.63 -10.57
N LEU A 43 14.35 -5.01 -9.57
CA LEU A 43 14.41 -6.36 -9.04
C LEU A 43 13.86 -6.36 -7.61
N LYS A 44 13.28 -7.50 -7.21
CA LYS A 44 12.88 -7.72 -5.82
C LYS A 44 14.07 -7.63 -4.88
N GLY A 45 13.82 -7.14 -3.67
CA GLY A 45 14.75 -7.29 -2.54
C GLY A 45 15.02 -8.78 -2.26
N LEU A 46 16.16 -9.10 -1.66
CA LEU A 46 16.48 -10.47 -1.25
C LEU A 46 15.73 -10.93 0.01
N ASP A 47 15.19 -9.98 0.78
CA ASP A 47 14.34 -10.26 1.94
C ASP A 47 12.87 -10.15 1.51
N ASP A 48 12.23 -11.29 1.21
CA ASP A 48 10.84 -11.34 0.73
C ASP A 48 9.84 -10.69 1.69
N ASN A 49 10.10 -10.73 3.00
CA ASN A 49 9.23 -10.10 4.01
C ASN A 49 9.36 -8.58 4.04
N LYS A 50 10.39 -8.04 3.39
CA LYS A 50 10.68 -6.61 3.37
C LYS A 50 10.73 -6.06 1.97
N ASP A 51 10.59 -6.87 0.93
CA ASP A 51 10.58 -6.45 -0.47
C ASP A 51 9.59 -5.30 -0.69
N GLN A 52 10.07 -4.24 -1.30
CA GLN A 52 9.35 -3.00 -1.55
C GLN A 52 9.20 -2.72 -3.05
N SER A 53 9.54 -3.67 -3.92
CA SER A 53 9.40 -3.49 -5.37
C SER A 53 7.96 -3.17 -5.78
N TYR A 54 6.96 -3.70 -5.06
CA TYR A 54 5.55 -3.38 -5.27
C TYR A 54 5.29 -1.87 -5.24
N PHE A 55 5.86 -1.14 -4.28
CA PHE A 55 5.64 0.30 -4.17
C PHE A 55 6.43 1.13 -5.19
N LEU A 56 7.35 0.49 -5.92
CA LEU A 56 8.21 1.11 -6.93
C LEU A 56 7.78 0.75 -8.36
N HIS A 57 6.65 0.04 -8.53
CA HIS A 57 6.19 -0.41 -9.84
C HIS A 57 5.93 0.75 -10.84
N ALA A 58 5.72 1.96 -10.32
CA ALA A 58 5.47 3.18 -11.09
C ALA A 58 6.71 4.08 -11.26
N VAL A 59 7.92 3.54 -11.04
CA VAL A 59 9.20 4.25 -11.25
C VAL A 59 9.85 3.76 -12.54
N GLY A 60 10.12 4.67 -13.47
CA GLY A 60 10.62 4.33 -14.81
C GLY A 60 12.09 3.94 -14.82
N HIS A 61 12.53 3.28 -15.90
CA HIS A 61 13.92 2.85 -16.03
C HIS A 61 14.92 4.02 -15.92
N THR A 62 14.59 5.19 -16.46
CA THR A 62 15.43 6.39 -16.41
C THR A 62 15.70 6.86 -14.98
N GLU A 63 14.68 6.83 -14.11
CA GLU A 63 14.86 7.18 -12.70
C GLU A 63 15.62 6.09 -11.94
N LEU A 64 15.39 4.81 -12.29
CA LEU A 64 16.10 3.67 -11.68
C LEU A 64 17.58 3.68 -12.05
N GLU A 65 17.95 4.02 -13.28
CA GLU A 65 19.34 4.17 -13.75
C GLU A 65 20.14 5.13 -12.87
N GLN A 66 19.47 6.08 -12.22
CA GLN A 66 20.08 7.09 -11.37
C GLN A 66 19.80 6.88 -9.88
N THR A 67 19.30 5.70 -9.51
CA THR A 67 19.01 5.37 -8.12
C THR A 67 19.82 4.16 -7.65
N LEU A 68 20.32 4.24 -6.43
CA LEU A 68 20.95 3.15 -5.69
C LEU A 68 20.01 2.63 -4.59
N PHE A 69 20.02 1.31 -4.40
CA PHE A 69 19.29 0.63 -3.34
C PHE A 69 20.25 -0.20 -2.45
N PRO A 70 21.00 0.45 -1.53
CA PRO A 70 22.10 -0.21 -0.83
C PRO A 70 21.66 -1.38 0.06
N VAL A 71 20.42 -1.37 0.53
CA VAL A 71 19.88 -2.38 1.46
C VAL A 71 19.12 -3.50 0.77
N GLY A 72 18.88 -3.41 -0.54
CA GLY A 72 18.07 -4.39 -1.28
C GLY A 72 18.63 -5.80 -1.31
N ALA A 73 19.93 -5.95 -1.12
CA ALA A 73 20.64 -7.24 -1.10
C ALA A 73 20.94 -7.74 0.31
N ILE A 74 20.46 -7.06 1.36
CA ILE A 74 20.82 -7.36 2.75
C ILE A 74 19.53 -7.66 3.53
N PRO A 75 19.44 -8.81 4.21
CA PRO A 75 18.31 -9.09 5.10
C PRO A 75 18.17 -8.01 6.19
N LYS A 76 16.93 -7.68 6.55
CA LYS A 76 16.66 -6.63 7.55
C LYS A 76 17.39 -6.83 8.89
N PRO A 77 17.50 -8.06 9.44
CA PRO A 77 18.28 -8.29 10.66
C PRO A 77 19.75 -7.85 10.51
N GLU A 78 20.38 -8.17 9.39
CA GLU A 78 21.78 -7.83 9.12
C GLU A 78 21.95 -6.31 8.94
N VAL A 79 21.02 -5.62 8.27
CA VAL A 79 21.02 -4.14 8.23
C VAL A 79 20.98 -3.54 9.64
N ARG A 80 20.22 -4.13 10.57
CA ARG A 80 20.20 -3.70 11.97
C ARG A 80 21.50 -4.02 12.70
N ASP A 81 22.13 -5.16 12.41
CA ASP A 81 23.43 -5.53 12.98
C ASP A 81 24.53 -4.58 12.52
N ILE A 82 24.56 -4.22 11.23
CA ILE A 82 25.45 -3.20 10.67
C ILE A 82 25.23 -1.87 11.42
N ALA A 83 23.98 -1.42 11.53
CA ALA A 83 23.66 -0.17 12.22
C ALA A 83 24.11 -0.18 13.70
N ARG A 84 23.96 -1.31 14.41
CA ARG A 84 24.44 -1.47 15.80
C ARG A 84 25.96 -1.45 15.90
N ARG A 85 26.67 -2.14 15.00
CA ARG A 85 28.14 -2.15 14.95
C ARG A 85 28.72 -0.75 14.73
N HIS A 86 28.06 0.05 13.90
CA HIS A 86 28.43 1.46 13.66
C HIS A 86 27.84 2.45 14.66
N GLN A 87 27.17 1.97 15.72
CA GLN A 87 26.60 2.80 16.79
C GLN A 87 25.62 3.88 16.28
N LEU A 88 24.89 3.58 15.20
CA LEU A 88 23.92 4.52 14.64
C LEU A 88 22.71 4.66 15.58
N VAL A 89 22.29 5.90 15.83
CA VAL A 89 21.12 6.21 16.70
C VAL A 89 19.82 5.55 16.20
N THR A 90 19.74 5.26 14.91
CA THR A 90 18.59 4.62 14.26
C THR A 90 18.56 3.10 14.40
N ALA A 91 19.60 2.47 14.93
CA ALA A 91 19.74 1.01 14.96
C ALA A 91 18.60 0.28 15.69
N LYS A 92 18.03 0.91 16.72
CA LYS A 92 16.90 0.38 17.51
C LYS A 92 15.55 1.00 17.13
N LYS A 93 15.50 1.99 16.23
CA LYS A 93 14.25 2.68 15.85
C LYS A 93 13.29 1.68 15.19
N LYS A 94 12.00 1.71 15.55
CA LYS A 94 10.99 0.89 14.87
C LYS A 94 10.87 1.31 13.40
N ASP A 95 10.53 0.35 12.54
CA ASP A 95 10.24 0.65 11.14
C ASP A 95 9.00 1.56 11.10
N SER A 96 9.00 2.55 10.21
CA SER A 96 7.83 3.43 10.05
C SER A 96 6.65 2.63 9.52
N THR A 97 5.48 2.79 10.15
CA THR A 97 4.22 2.26 9.64
C THR A 97 3.30 3.42 9.21
N GLY A 98 2.28 3.12 8.40
CA GLY A 98 1.34 4.13 7.89
C GLY A 98 1.80 4.82 6.60
N ILE A 99 1.10 5.89 6.22
CA ILE A 99 1.29 6.58 4.95
C ILE A 99 2.54 7.46 5.01
N CYS A 100 3.38 7.38 3.97
CA CYS A 100 4.58 8.22 3.87
C CYS A 100 4.27 9.71 4.12
N PHE A 101 5.12 10.37 4.90
CA PHE A 101 5.03 11.79 5.32
C PHE A 101 3.87 12.19 6.24
N ILE A 102 2.87 11.33 6.47
CA ILE A 102 1.77 11.60 7.42
C ILE A 102 2.10 11.02 8.81
N GLY A 103 2.78 9.87 8.84
CA GLY A 103 3.15 9.17 10.07
C GLY A 103 2.03 8.29 10.64
N GLU A 104 2.22 7.83 11.87
CA GLU A 104 1.27 6.93 12.56
C GLU A 104 0.09 7.74 13.11
N ARG A 105 -1.05 7.69 12.42
CA ARG A 105 -2.31 8.31 12.84
C ARG A 105 -3.47 7.34 12.61
N ARG A 106 -4.55 7.50 13.37
CA ARG A 106 -5.81 6.80 13.08
C ARG A 106 -6.33 7.29 11.73
N PHE A 107 -6.36 6.40 10.74
CA PHE A 107 -6.66 6.73 9.35
C PHE A 107 -8.02 7.41 9.17
N ARG A 108 -9.04 6.96 9.91
CA ARG A 108 -10.38 7.57 9.92
C ARG A 108 -10.33 9.04 10.34
N ASP A 109 -9.68 9.33 11.46
CA ASP A 109 -9.57 10.67 12.03
C ASP A 109 -8.79 11.61 11.09
N PHE A 110 -7.80 11.08 10.37
CA PHE A 110 -7.07 11.82 9.34
C PHE A 110 -7.96 12.16 8.13
N LEU A 111 -8.68 11.19 7.57
CA LEU A 111 -9.54 11.42 6.41
C LEU A 111 -10.71 12.37 6.70
N GLN A 112 -11.26 12.35 7.91
CA GLN A 112 -12.34 13.26 8.34
C GLN A 112 -11.98 14.75 8.25
N GLN A 113 -10.70 15.08 8.24
CA GLN A 113 -10.23 16.47 8.10
C GLN A 113 -10.39 17.00 6.67
N TYR A 114 -10.52 16.11 5.68
CA TYR A 114 -10.52 16.45 4.25
C TYR A 114 -11.80 16.04 3.54
N LEU A 115 -12.46 14.96 3.97
CA LEU A 115 -13.65 14.43 3.33
C LEU A 115 -14.82 14.40 4.33
N PRO A 116 -15.98 14.98 4.01
CA PRO A 116 -17.15 14.89 4.85
C PRO A 116 -17.64 13.44 4.94
N ALA A 117 -17.93 12.97 6.15
CA ALA A 117 -18.51 11.66 6.37
C ALA A 117 -19.94 11.60 5.80
N GLN A 118 -20.24 10.58 5.02
CA GLN A 118 -21.58 10.31 4.47
C GLN A 118 -22.07 8.97 4.99
N PRO A 119 -22.75 8.94 6.15
CA PRO A 119 -23.28 7.70 6.72
C PRO A 119 -24.28 7.03 5.77
N GLY A 120 -24.32 5.71 5.80
CA GLY A 120 -25.17 4.89 4.93
C GLY A 120 -25.42 3.53 5.56
N GLU A 121 -26.19 2.69 4.87
CA GLU A 121 -26.65 1.40 5.39
C GLU A 121 -25.65 0.27 5.07
N ILE A 122 -25.62 -0.75 5.92
CA ILE A 122 -24.88 -1.99 5.68
C ILE A 122 -25.89 -3.09 5.41
N HIS A 123 -25.75 -3.78 4.29
CA HIS A 123 -26.68 -4.82 3.85
C HIS A 123 -25.97 -6.15 3.57
N SER A 124 -26.67 -7.27 3.76
CA SER A 124 -26.25 -8.57 3.22
C SER A 124 -26.44 -8.60 1.70
N LEU A 125 -25.94 -9.66 1.04
CA LEU A 125 -26.18 -9.86 -0.39
C LEU A 125 -27.64 -10.20 -0.72
N GLU A 126 -28.39 -10.69 0.26
CA GLU A 126 -29.82 -10.97 0.19
C GLU A 126 -30.68 -9.71 0.45
N GLY A 127 -30.05 -8.57 0.74
CA GLY A 127 -30.71 -7.30 1.01
C GLY A 127 -31.18 -7.13 2.46
N GLU A 128 -30.70 -7.96 3.39
CA GLU A 128 -31.00 -7.79 4.82
C GLU A 128 -30.25 -6.58 5.36
N TYR A 129 -30.93 -5.70 6.08
CA TYR A 129 -30.29 -4.60 6.80
C TYR A 129 -29.53 -5.11 8.04
N LEU A 130 -28.24 -4.79 8.14
CA LEU A 130 -27.33 -5.28 9.18
C LEU A 130 -26.74 -4.16 10.06
N GLY A 131 -26.98 -2.90 9.72
CA GLY A 131 -26.50 -1.75 10.50
C GLY A 131 -26.16 -0.54 9.64
N GLN A 132 -25.36 0.37 10.19
CA GLN A 132 -24.92 1.60 9.52
C GLN A 132 -23.41 1.73 9.48
N HIS A 133 -22.89 2.26 8.38
CA HIS A 133 -21.49 2.65 8.25
C HIS A 133 -21.32 4.16 8.39
N SER A 134 -20.12 4.60 8.81
CA SER A 134 -19.81 6.03 8.91
C SER A 134 -19.39 6.70 7.60
N GLY A 135 -19.25 5.92 6.52
CA GLY A 135 -18.94 6.39 5.18
C GLY A 135 -18.15 5.35 4.38
N LEU A 136 -18.50 5.15 3.11
CA LEU A 136 -17.92 4.11 2.26
C LEU A 136 -16.39 4.24 2.10
N MET A 137 -15.83 5.44 2.21
CA MET A 137 -14.39 5.69 2.12
C MET A 137 -13.58 5.12 3.30
N TYR A 138 -14.21 4.78 4.41
CA TYR A 138 -13.54 4.17 5.58
C TYR A 138 -13.44 2.65 5.52
N HIS A 139 -14.02 2.05 4.49
CA HIS A 139 -14.05 0.59 4.32
C HIS A 139 -13.20 0.17 3.11
N THR A 140 -12.72 -1.06 3.09
CA THR A 140 -12.04 -1.66 1.93
C THR A 140 -12.64 -3.04 1.68
N ILE A 141 -12.76 -3.45 0.41
CA ILE A 141 -13.20 -4.82 0.08
C ILE A 141 -12.26 -5.83 0.78
N GLY A 142 -12.84 -6.85 1.40
CA GLY A 142 -12.14 -7.83 2.24
C GLY A 142 -11.93 -7.40 3.71
N GLN A 143 -12.36 -6.20 4.10
CA GLN A 143 -12.24 -5.74 5.49
C GLN A 143 -13.20 -6.49 6.42
N ARG A 144 -12.67 -7.06 7.51
CA ARG A 144 -13.44 -7.66 8.61
C ARG A 144 -13.73 -6.68 9.75
N GLN A 145 -12.73 -5.92 10.16
CA GLN A 145 -12.81 -5.09 11.37
C GLN A 145 -13.56 -3.79 11.11
N GLY A 146 -14.21 -3.25 12.15
CA GLY A 146 -14.85 -1.93 12.09
C GLY A 146 -16.21 -1.89 11.41
N LEU A 147 -16.86 -3.05 11.20
CA LEU A 147 -18.23 -3.14 10.68
C LEU A 147 -19.30 -2.91 11.76
N GLY A 148 -18.98 -3.18 13.03
CA GLY A 148 -19.93 -2.99 14.13
C GLY A 148 -21.10 -3.99 14.14
N ILE A 149 -21.04 -5.05 13.32
CA ILE A 149 -22.05 -6.10 13.27
C ILE A 149 -21.74 -7.14 14.35
N GLY A 150 -22.67 -7.27 15.32
CA GLY A 150 -22.59 -8.26 16.39
C GLY A 150 -23.18 -9.62 15.99
N GLY A 151 -23.29 -10.56 16.95
CA GLY A 151 -23.97 -11.83 16.72
C GLY A 151 -25.46 -11.62 16.44
N LEU A 152 -25.93 -12.09 15.29
CA LEU A 152 -27.32 -11.98 14.84
C LEU A 152 -28.00 -13.34 14.98
N ALA A 153 -29.22 -13.37 15.49
CA ALA A 153 -29.92 -14.62 15.83
C ALA A 153 -30.14 -15.58 14.64
N ASN A 154 -30.17 -15.05 13.42
CA ASN A 154 -30.44 -15.81 12.20
C ASN A 154 -29.18 -16.06 11.35
N HIS A 155 -28.00 -15.80 11.91
CA HIS A 155 -26.71 -15.93 11.20
C HIS A 155 -25.76 -16.84 11.96
N GLY A 156 -24.78 -17.40 11.24
CA GLY A 156 -23.74 -18.21 11.87
C GLY A 156 -22.78 -17.37 12.72
N ASP A 157 -21.85 -18.03 13.40
CA ASP A 157 -20.79 -17.36 14.19
C ASP A 157 -19.64 -16.83 13.33
N GLU A 158 -19.72 -16.98 12.01
CA GLU A 158 -18.67 -16.55 11.09
C GLU A 158 -18.57 -15.02 11.02
N PRO A 159 -17.35 -14.47 10.92
CA PRO A 159 -17.17 -13.04 10.82
C PRO A 159 -17.69 -12.49 9.49
N TRP A 160 -18.18 -11.25 9.55
CA TRP A 160 -18.60 -10.48 8.38
C TRP A 160 -17.40 -9.81 7.69
N TYR A 161 -17.47 -9.76 6.36
CA TYR A 161 -16.48 -9.11 5.50
C TYR A 161 -17.17 -8.19 4.51
N VAL A 162 -16.54 -7.05 4.19
CA VAL A 162 -16.96 -6.19 3.07
C VAL A 162 -16.73 -6.93 1.76
N VAL A 163 -17.79 -7.14 0.98
CA VAL A 163 -17.71 -7.78 -0.33
C VAL A 163 -17.84 -6.80 -1.48
N ASP A 164 -18.57 -5.70 -1.28
CA ASP A 164 -18.77 -4.69 -2.31
C ASP A 164 -19.20 -3.33 -1.72
N LYS A 165 -19.24 -2.29 -2.56
CA LYS A 165 -19.71 -0.95 -2.22
C LYS A 165 -20.61 -0.40 -3.31
N ASP A 166 -21.86 -0.16 -2.98
CA ASP A 166 -22.78 0.56 -3.85
C ASP A 166 -22.63 2.07 -3.61
N LEU A 167 -21.85 2.73 -4.46
CA LEU A 167 -21.64 4.17 -4.38
C LEU A 167 -22.88 4.98 -4.76
N GLN A 168 -23.76 4.43 -5.60
CA GLN A 168 -24.96 5.14 -6.08
C GLN A 168 -26.01 5.23 -4.98
N HIS A 169 -26.21 4.14 -4.24
CA HIS A 169 -27.19 4.06 -3.16
C HIS A 169 -26.57 4.31 -1.77
N ASN A 170 -25.24 4.48 -1.70
CA ASN A 170 -24.48 4.64 -0.45
C ASN A 170 -24.71 3.47 0.52
N VAL A 171 -24.55 2.24 0.02
CA VAL A 171 -24.73 0.99 0.76
C VAL A 171 -23.44 0.19 0.78
N LEU A 172 -23.06 -0.31 1.96
CA LEU A 172 -21.94 -1.24 2.14
C LEU A 172 -22.47 -2.67 2.13
N LEU A 173 -21.96 -3.49 1.21
CA LEU A 173 -22.38 -4.89 1.10
C LEU A 173 -21.40 -5.80 1.84
N VAL A 174 -21.93 -6.71 2.65
CA VAL A 174 -21.16 -7.65 3.47
C VAL A 174 -21.65 -9.09 3.33
N ALA A 175 -20.76 -10.05 3.59
CA ALA A 175 -21.09 -11.48 3.67
C ALA A 175 -20.31 -12.17 4.80
N GLN A 176 -20.82 -13.30 5.29
CA GLN A 176 -20.14 -14.13 6.30
C GLN A 176 -19.11 -15.06 5.67
N GLY A 177 -17.99 -15.25 6.38
CA GLY A 177 -16.93 -16.17 5.99
C GLY A 177 -15.88 -15.55 5.06
N ASN A 178 -14.61 -15.85 5.31
CA ASN A 178 -13.50 -15.35 4.48
C ASN A 178 -13.38 -16.07 3.12
N GLU A 179 -14.06 -17.21 2.98
CA GLU A 179 -14.14 -18.00 1.75
C GLU A 179 -15.43 -17.72 0.95
N HIS A 180 -16.19 -16.69 1.32
CA HIS A 180 -17.42 -16.36 0.62
C HIS A 180 -17.14 -16.02 -0.86
N PRO A 181 -17.83 -16.65 -1.84
CA PRO A 181 -17.53 -16.47 -3.26
C PRO A 181 -17.51 -15.01 -3.74
N ALA A 182 -18.34 -14.14 -3.15
CA ALA A 182 -18.40 -12.72 -3.49
C ALA A 182 -17.10 -11.94 -3.21
N LEU A 183 -16.23 -12.45 -2.32
CA LEU A 183 -14.91 -11.87 -2.06
C LEU A 183 -13.92 -12.12 -3.20
N PHE A 184 -14.19 -13.11 -4.06
CA PHE A 184 -13.28 -13.55 -5.10
C PHE A 184 -13.73 -13.06 -6.47
N LYS A 185 -12.75 -12.65 -7.29
CA LYS A 185 -12.96 -12.24 -8.68
C LYS A 185 -11.94 -12.99 -9.54
N SER A 186 -12.35 -13.46 -10.71
CA SER A 186 -11.47 -14.15 -11.67
C SER A 186 -10.81 -13.20 -12.66
N THR A 187 -11.30 -11.97 -12.75
CA THR A 187 -10.83 -10.95 -13.70
C THR A 187 -10.80 -9.58 -13.02
N LEU A 188 -9.92 -8.71 -13.52
CA LEU A 188 -9.87 -7.30 -13.16
C LEU A 188 -9.67 -6.47 -14.41
N TYR A 189 -10.14 -5.22 -14.35
CA TYR A 189 -9.80 -4.19 -15.32
C TYR A 189 -8.90 -3.18 -14.62
N THR A 190 -7.86 -2.75 -15.32
CA THR A 190 -6.94 -1.72 -14.85
C THR A 190 -7.05 -0.51 -15.77
N GLY A 191 -6.74 0.67 -15.23
CA GLY A 191 -6.44 1.83 -16.05
C GLY A 191 -5.12 1.64 -16.82
N GLU A 192 -4.55 2.75 -17.26
CA GLU A 192 -3.30 2.75 -18.01
C GLU A 192 -2.18 1.99 -17.27
N LEU A 193 -1.55 1.06 -17.99
CA LEU A 193 -0.43 0.27 -17.49
C LEU A 193 0.86 1.05 -17.64
N MET A 194 1.69 0.96 -16.61
CA MET A 194 3.04 1.51 -16.62
C MET A 194 4.04 0.37 -16.58
N TRP A 195 4.86 0.28 -17.63
CA TRP A 195 5.95 -0.67 -17.72
C TRP A 195 7.26 0.06 -17.44
N ILE A 196 8.06 -0.48 -16.52
CA ILE A 196 9.34 0.13 -16.13
C ILE A 196 10.26 0.31 -17.34
N ALA A 197 10.24 -0.64 -18.27
CA ALA A 197 11.00 -0.59 -19.52
C ALA A 197 10.51 0.48 -20.53
N GLY A 198 9.38 1.14 -20.25
CA GLY A 198 8.70 2.10 -21.13
C GLY A 198 7.82 1.46 -22.20
N GLN A 199 7.80 0.13 -22.29
CA GLN A 199 7.01 -0.63 -23.26
C GLN A 199 6.64 -2.00 -22.67
N ALA A 200 5.58 -2.60 -23.22
CA ALA A 200 5.12 -3.95 -22.89
C ALA A 200 6.07 -5.03 -23.44
#